data_AF-A0A2N3EEH7-F1
#
_entry.id   AF-A0A2N3EEH7-F1
#
_cell.length_a   1.000
_cell.length_b   1.000
_cell.length_c   1.000
_cell.angle_alpha   90.00
_cell.angle_beta   90.00
_cell.angle_gamma   90.00
#
_symmetry.space_group_name_H-M   'P 1'
#
loop_
_entity.id
_entity.type
_entity.pdbx_description
1 polymer ?
#
loop_
_entity_poly.entity_id
_entity_poly.type
_entity_poly.pdbx_seq_one_letter_code
_entity_poly.pdbx_strand_id
1 'polypeptide(L)' 'MQDSDTEIADRAKALAHPARLRILRLLLATPGCIGGDIVEAVGLAQSTVSEHLRILKAA' A
#
# COMPACT_ATOMS: atom_id res chain seq x y z
N MET A 1 -17.11 13.91 -9.90
CA MET A 1 -15.96 14.51 -9.19
C MET A 1 -14.77 14.30 -10.09
N GLN A 2 -14.18 15.38 -10.62
CA GLN A 2 -12.91 15.30 -11.34
C GLN A 2 -11.82 15.52 -10.29
N ASP A 3 -10.97 14.52 -10.11
CA ASP A 3 -9.77 14.66 -9.27
C ASP A 3 -8.86 15.70 -9.92
N SER A 4 -8.30 16.61 -9.12
CA SER A 4 -7.30 17.57 -9.58
C SER A 4 -6.00 16.86 -9.97
N ASP A 5 -5.21 17.47 -10.85
CA ASP A 5 -3.89 16.94 -11.23
C ASP A 5 -2.99 16.70 -10.00
N THR A 6 -3.14 17.51 -8.95
CA THR A 6 -2.46 17.35 -7.66
C THR A 6 -2.89 16.07 -6.94
N GLU A 7 -4.19 15.80 -6.84
CA GLU A 7 -4.71 14.58 -6.20
C GLU A 7 -4.27 13.32 -6.96
N ILE A 8 -4.27 13.38 -8.30
CA ILE A 8 -3.76 12.31 -9.15
C ILE A 8 -2.26 12.09 -8.91
N ALA A 9 -1.47 13.17 -8.83
CA ALA A 9 -0.03 13.10 -8.59
C ALA A 9 0.30 12.50 -7.21
N ASP A 10 -0.44 12.87 -6.18
CA ASP A 10 -0.24 12.35 -4.82
C ASP A 10 -0.55 10.85 -4.74
N ARG A 11 -1.64 10.41 -5.38
CA ARG A 11 -1.96 8.98 -5.52
C ARG A 11 -0.90 8.23 -6.30
N ALA A 12 -0.46 8.77 -7.44
CA ALA A 12 0.59 8.15 -8.25
C ALA A 12 1.89 8.01 -7.44
N LYS A 13 2.26 9.01 -6.65
CA LYS A 13 3.42 8.97 -5.74
C LYS A 13 3.26 7.90 -4.67
N ALA A 14 2.07 7.76 -4.09
CA ALA A 14 1.76 6.67 -3.16
C ALA A 14 1.81 5.29 -3.83
N LEU A 15 1.62 5.17 -5.14
CA LEU A 15 1.74 3.89 -5.86
C LEU A 15 3.16 3.59 -6.37
N ALA A 16 4.02 4.60 -6.53
CA ALA A 16 5.33 4.50 -7.17
C ALA A 16 6.43 3.71 -6.41
N HIS A 17 6.08 2.88 -5.41
CA HIS A 17 7.05 2.05 -4.69
C HIS A 17 6.71 0.55 -4.82
N PRO A 18 7.68 -0.30 -5.17
CA PRO A 18 7.42 -1.71 -5.47
C PRO A 18 6.79 -2.47 -4.28
N ALA A 19 7.21 -2.17 -3.05
CA ALA A 19 6.61 -2.80 -1.86
C ALA A 19 5.12 -2.48 -1.71
N ARG A 20 4.69 -1.25 -2.02
CA ARG A 20 3.28 -0.83 -1.91
C ARG A 20 2.42 -1.53 -2.98
N LEU A 21 2.96 -1.70 -4.19
CA LEU A 21 2.30 -2.49 -5.23
C LEU A 21 2.19 -3.99 -4.88
N ARG A 22 3.16 -4.55 -4.14
CA ARG A 22 3.08 -5.94 -3.64
C ARG A 22 2.02 -6.07 -2.55
N ILE A 23 1.99 -5.13 -1.60
CA ILE A 23 0.96 -5.07 -0.54
C ILE A 23 -0.44 -4.99 -1.15
N LEU A 24 -0.69 -4.08 -2.10
CA LEU A 24 -2.00 -3.96 -2.75
C LEU A 24 -2.41 -5.24 -3.49
N ARG A 25 -1.49 -5.87 -4.22
CA ARG A 25 -1.76 -7.14 -4.90
C ARG A 25 -2.12 -8.26 -3.92
N LEU A 26 -1.44 -8.33 -2.77
CA LEU A 26 -1.76 -9.28 -1.73
C LEU A 26 -3.14 -9.02 -1.12
N LEU A 27 -3.47 -7.77 -0.80
CA LEU A 27 -4.77 -7.40 -0.26
C LEU A 27 -5.93 -7.73 -1.23
N LEU A 28 -5.70 -7.55 -2.54
CA LEU A 28 -6.67 -7.92 -3.58
C LEU A 28 -6.83 -9.44 -3.73
N ALA A 29 -5.74 -10.20 -3.59
CA ALA A 29 -5.76 -11.66 -3.70
C ALA A 29 -6.33 -12.34 -2.44
N THR A 30 -6.16 -11.71 -1.27
CA THR A 30 -6.51 -12.27 0.04
C THR A 30 -7.38 -11.30 0.84
N PRO A 31 -8.68 -11.17 0.51
CA PRO A 31 -9.59 -10.34 1.29
C PRO A 31 -9.70 -10.89 2.73
N GLY A 32 -9.44 -10.03 3.73
CA GLY A 32 -9.46 -10.39 5.16
C GLY A 32 -8.08 -10.69 5.77
N CYS A 33 -6.99 -10.52 5.02
CA CYS A 33 -5.61 -10.69 5.48
C CYS A 33 -5.30 -9.88 6.75
N ILE A 34 -4.63 -10.51 7.74
CA ILE A 34 -4.18 -9.83 8.96
C ILE A 34 -2.75 -9.30 8.73
N GLY A 35 -2.37 -8.22 9.41
CA GLY A 35 -1.07 -7.57 9.21
C GLY A 35 0.17 -8.47 9.35
N GLY A 36 0.09 -9.57 10.12
CA GLY A 36 1.16 -10.57 10.23
C GLY A 36 1.41 -11.33 8.92
N ASP A 37 0.35 -11.72 8.22
CA ASP A 37 0.42 -12.43 6.94
C ASP A 37 1.06 -11.55 5.85
N ILE A 38 0.85 -10.23 5.93
CA ILE A 38 1.45 -9.25 5.00
C ILE A 38 2.96 -9.13 5.22
N VAL A 39 3.39 -9.13 6.48
CA VAL A 39 4.81 -9.05 6.85
C VAL A 39 5.60 -10.21 6.28
N GLU A 40 5.08 -11.43 6.44
CA GLU A 40 5.69 -12.64 5.90
C GLU A 40 5.69 -12.64 4.36
N ALA A 41 4.56 -12.29 3.74
CA ALA A 41 4.44 -12.31 2.29
C ALA A 41 5.30 -11.24 1.57
N VAL A 42 5.51 -10.08 2.20
CA VAL A 42 6.29 -8.97 1.60
C VAL A 42 7.77 -9.06 1.99
N GLY A 43 8.11 -9.76 3.07
CA GLY A 43 9.50 -9.94 3.53
C GLY A 43 10.11 -8.68 4.12
N LEU A 44 9.29 -7.80 4.71
CA LEU A 44 9.71 -6.54 5.32
C LEU A 44 9.38 -6.53 6.81
N ALA A 45 10.10 -5.74 7.60
CA ALA A 45 9.78 -5.55 9.00
C ALA A 45 8.36 -4.99 9.19
N GLN A 46 7.70 -5.36 10.29
CA GLN A 46 6.33 -4.95 10.60
C GLN A 46 6.15 -3.41 10.62
N SER A 47 7.14 -2.69 11.15
CA SER A 47 7.14 -1.22 11.17
C SER A 47 7.17 -0.64 9.76
N THR A 48 7.96 -1.23 8.86
CA THR A 48 8.05 -0.83 7.45
C THR A 48 6.75 -1.11 6.70
N VAL A 49 6.12 -2.26 6.94
CA VAL A 49 4.81 -2.60 6.36
C VAL A 49 3.74 -1.62 6.85
N SER A 50 3.73 -1.31 8.14
CA SER A 50 2.79 -0.34 8.73
C SER A 50 2.93 1.05 8.11
N GLU A 51 4.16 1.50 7.91
CA GLU A 51 4.42 2.79 7.28
C GLU A 51 3.96 2.81 5.81
N HIS A 52 4.19 1.73 5.07
CA HIS A 52 3.66 1.60 3.71
C HIS A 52 2.13 1.62 3.66
N LEU A 53 1.45 0.93 4.58
CA LEU A 53 -0.01 0.95 4.70
C LEU A 53 -0.53 2.36 5.06
N ARG A 54 0.17 3.08 5.94
CA ARG A 54 -0.17 4.46 6.31
C ARG A 54 -0.12 5.39 5.09
N ILE A 55 0.93 5.28 4.27
CA ILE A 55 1.08 6.05 3.03
C ILE A 55 -0.06 5.71 2.05
N LEU A 56 -0.35 4.42 1.86
CA LEU A 56 -1.42 3.98 0.95
C LEU A 56 -2.80 4.44 1.39
N LYS A 57 -3.06 4.52 2.69
CA LYS A 57 -4.34 4.97 3.25
C LYS A 57 -4.53 6.50 3.19
N ALA A 58 -3.45 7.26 3.19
CA ALA A 58 -3.48 8.72 3.25
C ALA A 58 -3.58 9.41 1.88
N ALA A 59 -3.41 8.65 0.79
CA ALA A 59 -3.52 9.13 -0.59
C ALA A 59 -4.90 8.78 -1.20
#